data_AF-A0A916Z8L1-F1
#
_entry.id   AF-A0A916Z8L1-F1
#
_cell.length_a   1.000
_cell.length_b   1.000
_cell.length_c   1.000
_cell.angle_alpha   90.00
_cell.angle_beta   90.00
_cell.angle_gamma   90.00
#
_symmetry.space_group_name_H-M   'P 1'
#
loop_
_entity.id
_entity.type
_entity.pdbx_description
1 polymer ?
#
loop_
_entity_poly.entity_id
_entity_poly.type
_entity_poly.pdbx_seq_one_letter_code
_entity_poly.pdbx_strand_id
1 'polypeptide(L)'
;MSELTLRYAALTVTNINDAVPENDRPVLAIRPSSYNCCAIEVITARYMPAYRPNSPWRDISGDAISDSGSDKILAWAYADNILLPNTR
;
A
#
# COMPACT_ATOMS: atom_id res chain seq x y z
N MET A 1 15.94 12.23 23.59
CA MET A 1 15.39 11.85 22.27
C MET A 1 15.30 13.12 21.45
N SER A 2 16.03 13.23 20.33
CA SER A 2 16.10 14.48 19.57
C SER A 2 14.84 14.71 18.75
N GLU A 3 14.51 15.97 18.47
CA GLU A 3 13.36 16.41 17.67
C GLU A 3 13.33 15.76 16.26
N LEU A 4 14.50 15.37 15.74
CA LEU A 4 14.64 14.60 14.51
C LEU A 4 14.04 13.19 14.62
N THR A 5 14.21 12.50 15.74
CA THR A 5 13.62 11.15 15.95
C THR A 5 12.09 11.17 15.95
N LEU A 6 11.47 12.29 16.35
CA LEU A 6 10.01 12.50 16.29
C LEU A 6 9.52 12.88 14.88
N ARG A 7 10.36 13.54 14.06
CA ARG A 7 10.03 13.92 12.67
C ARG A 7 10.10 12.75 11.69
N TYR A 8 10.87 11.73 12.01
CA TYR A 8 10.96 10.46 11.26
C TYR A 8 10.16 9.33 11.94
N ALA A 9 9.29 9.66 12.89
CA ALA A 9 8.49 8.69 13.62
C ALA A 9 7.54 7.95 12.66
N ALA A 10 7.96 6.76 12.27
CA ALA A 10 7.20 5.68 11.66
C ALA A 10 6.33 6.06 10.46
N LEU A 11 6.80 5.69 9.27
CA LEU A 11 5.92 5.37 8.14
C LEU A 11 4.87 4.38 8.68
N THR A 12 3.68 4.87 9.01
CA THR A 12 2.67 4.05 9.68
C THR A 12 1.98 3.26 8.60
N VAL A 13 2.42 2.01 8.46
CA VAL A 13 1.78 1.02 7.59
C VAL A 13 0.74 0.25 8.40
N THR A 14 -0.43 0.10 7.84
CA THR A 14 -1.54 -0.65 8.42
C THR A 14 -1.48 -2.08 7.90
N ASN A 15 -1.49 -3.07 8.81
CA ASN A 15 -1.61 -4.46 8.40
C ASN A 15 -2.99 -4.70 7.79
N ILE A 16 -3.06 -5.46 6.70
CA ILE A 16 -4.31 -5.73 6.00
C ILE A 16 -5.37 -6.41 6.89
N ASN A 17 -4.93 -7.20 7.88
CA ASN A 17 -5.83 -7.91 8.79
C ASN A 17 -6.40 -7.01 9.88
N ASP A 18 -5.76 -5.86 10.14
CA ASP A 18 -6.22 -4.89 11.12
C ASP A 18 -7.25 -3.95 10.48
N ALA A 19 -6.97 -3.46 9.27
CA ALA A 19 -7.89 -2.64 8.50
C ALA A 19 -7.56 -2.62 7.01
N VAL A 20 -8.58 -2.34 6.20
CA VAL A 20 -8.48 -2.04 4.77
C VAL A 20 -8.69 -0.54 4.53
N PRO A 21 -8.26 0.03 3.38
CA PRO A 21 -8.58 1.40 3.05
C PRO A 21 -10.10 1.61 2.98
N GLU A 22 -10.57 2.77 3.44
CA GLU A 22 -12.01 3.10 3.50
C GLU A 22 -12.58 3.49 2.13
N ASN A 23 -11.72 3.89 1.20
CA ASN A 23 -12.09 4.40 -0.12
C ASN A 23 -11.01 4.05 -1.17
N ASP A 24 -11.23 4.49 -2.41
CA ASP A 24 -10.35 4.23 -3.55
C ASP A 24 -9.15 5.20 -3.66
N ARG A 25 -8.87 5.97 -2.60
CA ARG A 25 -7.69 6.85 -2.55
C ARG A 25 -6.42 6.02 -2.77
N PRO A 26 -5.45 6.54 -3.54
CA PRO A 26 -4.20 5.82 -3.79
C PRO A 26 -3.46 5.47 -2.49
N VAL A 27 -2.95 4.24 -2.43
CA VAL A 27 -2.12 3.72 -1.35
C VAL A 27 -0.81 3.18 -1.90
N LEU A 28 0.21 3.14 -1.04
CA LEU A 28 1.36 2.27 -1.22
C LEU A 28 1.04 0.94 -0.54
N ALA A 29 0.89 -0.11 -1.32
CA ALA A 29 0.61 -1.46 -0.85
C ALA A 29 1.89 -2.29 -0.84
N ILE A 30 2.06 -3.07 0.22
CA ILE A 30 3.20 -3.95 0.46
C ILE A 30 2.76 -5.38 0.21
N ARG A 31 3.52 -6.14 -0.57
CA ARG A 31 3.22 -7.55 -0.87
C ARG A 31 4.50 -8.41 -0.97
N PRO A 32 4.41 -9.74 -0.88
CA PRO A 32 5.51 -10.61 -1.25
C PRO A 32 5.92 -10.34 -2.70
N SER A 33 7.22 -10.28 -2.93
CA SER A 33 7.77 -10.14 -4.28
C SER A 33 7.55 -11.43 -5.08
N SER A 34 7.32 -11.27 -6.39
CA SER A 34 7.36 -12.41 -7.33
C SER A 34 8.70 -12.52 -8.04
N TYR A 35 9.60 -11.55 -7.83
CA TYR A 35 10.96 -11.55 -8.33
C TYR A 35 11.94 -12.12 -7.30
N ASN A 36 12.91 -12.90 -7.78
CA ASN A 36 13.96 -13.49 -6.93
C ASN A 36 14.95 -12.45 -6.35
N CYS A 37 14.93 -11.20 -6.82
CA CYS A 37 15.87 -10.16 -6.39
C CYS A 37 15.45 -9.42 -5.11
N CYS A 38 14.20 -9.59 -4.65
CA CYS A 38 13.72 -9.02 -3.39
C CYS A 38 12.66 -9.92 -2.76
N ALA A 39 12.46 -9.82 -1.45
CA ALA A 39 11.44 -10.58 -0.74
C ALA A 39 10.07 -9.87 -0.75
N ILE A 40 10.07 -8.55 -0.91
CA ILE A 40 8.90 -7.68 -0.76
C ILE A 40 8.91 -6.65 -1.88
N GLU A 41 7.71 -6.33 -2.36
CA GLU A 41 7.45 -5.25 -3.31
C GLU A 41 6.58 -4.18 -2.66
N VAL A 42 6.81 -2.93 -3.06
CA VAL A 42 5.92 -1.80 -2.77
C VAL A 42 5.34 -1.33 -4.09
N ILE A 43 4.01 -1.30 -4.18
CA ILE A 43 3.29 -0.92 -5.40
C ILE A 43 2.29 0.21 -5.10
N THR A 44 1.99 1.02 -6.11
CA THR A 44 0.88 1.98 -6.05
C THR A 44 -0.43 1.26 -6.38
N ALA A 45 -1.41 1.38 -5.50
CA ALA A 45 -2.65 0.63 -5.59
C ALA A 45 -3.87 1.42 -5.10
N ARG A 46 -5.06 0.85 -5.31
CA ARG A 46 -6.35 1.29 -4.77
C ARG A 46 -7.13 0.09 -4.26
N TYR A 47 -7.93 0.31 -3.22
CA TYR A 47 -8.89 -0.67 -2.72
C TYR A 47 -10.30 -0.30 -3.18
N MET A 48 -10.90 -1.12 -4.06
CA MET A 48 -12.15 -0.83 -4.77
C MET A 48 -13.21 -1.93 -4.58
N PRO A 49 -13.71 -2.15 -3.34
CA PRO A 49 -14.63 -3.25 -3.03
C PRO A 49 -15.99 -3.11 -3.71
N ALA A 50 -16.47 -1.89 -3.96
CA ALA A 50 -17.74 -1.66 -4.67
C ALA A 50 -17.66 -2.05 -6.15
N TYR A 51 -16.49 -1.88 -6.78
CA TYR A 51 -16.29 -2.25 -8.18
C TYR A 51 -16.11 -3.75 -8.35
N ARG A 52 -15.29 -4.39 -7.49
CA ARG A 52 -14.94 -5.82 -7.57
C ARG A 52 -14.84 -6.46 -6.18
N PRO A 53 -15.96 -6.90 -5.58
CA PRO A 53 -15.99 -7.38 -4.20
C PRO A 53 -15.06 -8.56 -3.90
N ASN A 54 -14.90 -9.50 -4.84
CA ASN A 54 -14.12 -10.74 -4.65
C ASN A 54 -12.62 -10.57 -4.94
N SER A 55 -12.22 -9.45 -5.54
CA SER A 55 -10.82 -9.08 -5.77
C SER A 55 -10.81 -7.55 -5.81
N PRO A 56 -10.75 -6.88 -4.66
CA PRO A 56 -10.96 -5.43 -4.57
C PRO A 56 -9.69 -4.62 -4.89
N TRP A 57 -8.52 -5.23 -4.85
CA TRP A 57 -7.23 -4.56 -5.01
C TRP A 57 -6.88 -4.31 -6.47
N ARG A 58 -6.66 -3.04 -6.83
CA ARG A 58 -6.28 -2.62 -8.17
C ARG A 58 -4.96 -1.87 -8.17
N ASP A 59 -4.17 -2.07 -9.21
CA ASP A 59 -3.07 -1.15 -9.49
C ASP A 59 -3.61 0.22 -9.94
N ILE A 60 -2.72 1.17 -10.21
CA ILE A 60 -3.14 2.51 -10.61
C ILE A 60 -3.75 2.57 -12.02
N SER A 61 -3.49 1.58 -12.87
CA SER A 61 -4.12 1.40 -14.18
C SER A 61 -5.53 0.82 -14.10
N GLY A 62 -5.89 0.20 -12.97
CA GLY A 62 -7.20 -0.42 -12.76
C GLY A 62 -7.21 -1.93 -13.02
N ASP A 63 -6.04 -2.56 -13.15
CA ASP A 63 -5.88 -4.00 -13.32
C ASP A 63 -5.77 -4.71 -11.97
N ALA A 64 -6.10 -6.00 -11.95
CA ALA A 64 -6.06 -6.79 -10.73
C ALA A 64 -4.61 -7.03 -10.28
N ILE A 65 -4.33 -6.79 -8.99
CA ILE A 65 -2.98 -6.99 -8.44
C ILE A 65 -2.56 -8.47 -8.44
N SER A 66 -3.52 -9.40 -8.42
CA SER A 66 -3.30 -10.86 -8.42
C SER A 66 -2.55 -11.38 -9.65
N ASP A 67 -2.64 -10.71 -10.79
CA ASP A 67 -2.12 -11.23 -12.06
C ASP A 67 -0.58 -11.27 -12.13
N SER A 68 0.10 -10.77 -11.10
CA SER A 68 1.57 -10.80 -10.98
C SER A 68 2.13 -11.95 -10.14
N GLY A 69 1.31 -12.91 -9.70
CA GLY A 69 1.77 -14.13 -9.02
C GLY A 69 1.92 -14.03 -7.49
N SER A 70 1.56 -12.88 -6.91
CA SER A 70 1.50 -12.65 -5.47
C SER A 70 0.12 -12.11 -5.11
N ASP A 71 -0.76 -13.00 -4.66
CA ASP A 71 -2.19 -12.72 -4.46
C ASP A 71 -2.48 -11.88 -3.21
N LYS A 72 -1.46 -11.57 -2.39
CA LYS A 72 -1.68 -11.08 -1.02
C LYS A 72 -0.97 -9.75 -0.75
N ILE A 73 -1.75 -8.69 -0.63
CA ILE A 73 -1.34 -7.47 0.07
C ILE A 73 -1.17 -7.79 1.56
N LEU A 74 -0.03 -7.43 2.14
CA LEU A 74 0.31 -7.64 3.54
C LEU A 74 -0.01 -6.41 4.39
N ALA A 75 0.29 -5.23 3.86
CA ALA A 75 0.12 -3.95 4.54
C ALA A 75 -0.05 -2.83 3.53
N TRP A 76 -0.52 -1.67 3.99
CA TRP A 76 -0.73 -0.51 3.14
C TRP A 76 -0.59 0.80 3.92
N ALA A 77 -0.42 1.90 3.21
CA ALA A 77 -0.53 3.25 3.74
C ALA A 77 -1.00 4.20 2.63
N TYR A 78 -1.77 5.24 2.97
CA TYR A 78 -2.16 6.25 1.98
C TYR A 78 -0.93 6.88 1.32
N ALA A 79 -0.92 6.95 -0.01
CA ALA A 79 0.26 7.30 -0.77
C ALA A 79 0.71 8.74 -0.49
N ASP A 80 -0.23 9.65 -0.28
CA ASP A 80 0.04 11.04 0.06
C ASP A 80 0.56 11.26 1.48
N ASN A 81 0.29 10.35 2.43
CA ASN A 81 0.98 10.36 3.73
C ASN A 81 2.49 10.10 3.60
N ILE A 82 2.93 9.56 2.46
CA ILE A 82 4.31 9.13 2.21
C ILE A 82 4.99 10.00 1.15
N LEU A 83 4.28 10.30 0.07
CA LEU A 83 4.82 10.92 -1.15
C LEU A 83 4.67 12.44 -1.19
N LEU A 84 3.81 13.04 -0.36
CA LEU A 84 3.81 14.48 -0.26
C LEU A 84 5.16 14.90 0.33
N PRO A 85 5.97 15.69 -0.40
CA PRO A 85 7.13 16.31 0.22
C PRO A 85 6.60 17.10 1.41
N ASN A 86 7.25 16.98 2.57
CA ASN A 86 6.93 17.82 3.73
C ASN A 86 6.98 19.28 3.27
N THR A 87 5.83 19.85 2.90
CA THR A 87 5.71 21.24 2.51
C THR A 87 5.98 22.05 3.76
N ARG A 88 7.20 22.54 3.86
CA ARG A 88 7.60 23.66 4.67
C ARG A 88 7.66 24.88 3.79
#